data_AF-A0AA37M666-F1
#
_entry.id   AF-A0AA37M666-F1
#
_cell.length_a   1.000
_cell.length_b   1.000
_cell.length_c   1.000
_cell.angle_alpha   90.00
_cell.angle_beta   90.00
_cell.angle_gamma   90.00
#
_symmetry.space_group_name_H-M   'P 1'
#
loop_
_entity.id
_entity.type
_entity.pdbx_description
1 polymer ?
#
loop_
_entity_poly.entity_id
_entity_poly.type
_entity_poly.pdbx_seq_one_letter_code
_entity_poly.pdbx_strand_id
1 'polypeptide(L)'
;MPFAARVGDPTGHPGAIVGPGVLTVLIGGLPAAVQGDLHGCTMPPPAGPHPPSPIAKGSLTVLIGGRGAARVGDVSGCGSPILAGMPLVEIGG
;
A
#
# COMPACT_ATOMS: atom_id res chain seq x y z
N MET A 1 0.03 -16.64 1.96
CA MET A 1 -0.43 -15.40 2.63
C MET A 1 -0.03 -14.24 1.70
N PRO A 2 -0.72 -13.08 1.63
CA PRO A 2 -0.39 -12.08 0.61
C PRO A 2 0.99 -11.44 0.83
N PHE A 3 1.67 -11.06 -0.26
CA PHE A 3 2.96 -10.40 -0.19
C PHE A 3 2.85 -9.02 0.47
N ALA A 4 3.87 -8.64 1.23
CA ALA A 4 3.94 -7.37 1.92
C ALA A 4 4.08 -6.20 0.94
N ALA A 5 3.29 -5.15 1.12
CA ALA A 5 3.37 -3.94 0.32
C ALA A 5 4.39 -2.94 0.90
N ARG A 6 4.91 -2.09 0.02
CA ARG A 6 5.96 -1.11 0.31
C ARG A 6 5.67 0.19 -0.42
N VAL A 7 6.27 1.26 0.07
CA VAL A 7 6.25 2.52 -0.68
C VAL A 7 6.84 2.29 -2.08
N GLY A 8 6.13 2.76 -3.10
CA GLY A 8 6.44 2.60 -4.51
C GLY A 8 5.80 1.38 -5.18
N ASP A 9 5.22 0.45 -4.44
CA ASP A 9 4.55 -0.70 -5.07
C ASP A 9 3.29 -0.24 -5.86
N PRO A 10 3.02 -0.85 -7.03
CA PRO A 10 1.96 -0.42 -7.94
C PRO A 10 0.57 -0.75 -7.42
N THR A 11 -0.40 0.05 -7.86
CA THR A 11 -1.81 -0.09 -7.50
C THR A 11 -2.71 -0.25 -8.73
N GLY A 12 -3.97 -0.67 -8.52
CA GLY A 12 -4.92 -1.03 -9.58
C GLY A 12 -5.54 0.14 -10.32
N HIS A 13 -5.58 1.31 -9.69
CA HIS A 13 -5.57 2.56 -10.44
C HIS A 13 -4.11 2.90 -10.77
N PRO A 14 -3.78 3.27 -12.02
CA PRO A 14 -2.50 3.83 -12.41
C PRO A 14 -1.95 4.73 -11.31
N GLY A 15 -0.75 4.42 -10.86
CA GLY A 15 -0.17 5.02 -9.67
C GLY A 15 0.51 3.98 -8.77
N ALA A 16 0.87 4.43 -7.59
CA ALA A 16 1.60 3.64 -6.61
C ALA A 16 1.28 4.08 -5.18
N ILE A 17 1.77 3.32 -4.21
CA ILE A 17 1.82 3.74 -2.82
C ILE A 17 2.86 4.84 -2.67
N VAL A 18 2.47 6.05 -2.28
CA VAL A 18 3.37 7.21 -2.15
C VAL A 18 3.86 7.45 -0.73
N GLY A 19 3.36 6.68 0.25
CA GLY A 19 3.89 6.63 1.61
C GLY A 19 3.17 7.53 2.62
N PRO A 20 3.87 7.93 3.70
CA PRO A 20 5.32 7.85 3.91
C PRO A 20 5.87 6.44 4.23
N GLY A 21 5.02 5.45 4.52
CA GLY A 21 5.47 4.17 5.05
C GLY A 21 6.07 4.28 6.44
N VAL A 22 6.61 3.19 6.94
CA VAL A 22 7.35 3.14 8.21
C VAL A 22 8.84 3.02 7.91
N LEU A 23 9.54 4.16 7.92
CA LEU A 23 10.95 4.26 7.51
C LEU A 23 11.92 3.40 8.35
N THR A 24 11.53 3.01 9.57
CA THR A 24 12.34 2.13 10.44
C THR A 24 12.17 0.64 10.13
N VAL A 25 11.18 0.27 9.31
CA VAL A 25 10.92 -1.11 8.91
C VAL A 25 11.01 -1.20 7.40
N LEU A 26 12.11 -1.77 6.91
CA LEU A 26 12.38 -1.91 5.49
C LEU A 26 12.07 -3.34 5.03
N ILE A 27 11.29 -3.45 3.95
CA ILE A 27 10.96 -4.72 3.31
C ILE A 27 11.62 -4.69 1.93
N GLY A 28 12.56 -5.60 1.68
CA GLY A 28 13.34 -5.57 0.44
C GLY A 28 14.04 -4.22 0.18
N GLY A 29 14.45 -3.51 1.24
CA GLY A 29 15.13 -2.22 1.17
C GLY A 29 14.25 -0.98 1.07
N LEU A 30 12.93 -1.11 0.94
CA LEU A 30 12.00 0.02 0.86
C LEU A 30 11.13 0.11 2.13
N PRO A 31 10.65 1.31 2.51
CA PRO A 31 9.77 1.47 3.66
C PRO A 31 8.51 0.60 3.54
N ALA A 32 8.21 -0.14 4.62
CA ALA A 32 7.00 -0.95 4.71
C ALA A 32 5.76 -0.06 4.63
N ALA A 33 4.80 -0.42 3.76
CA ALA A 33 3.55 0.29 3.67
C ALA A 33 2.58 -0.18 4.77
N VAL A 34 1.75 0.73 5.26
CA VAL A 34 0.78 0.49 6.33
C VAL A 34 -0.57 1.11 6.02
N GLN A 35 -1.60 0.67 6.73
CA GLN A 35 -2.93 1.26 6.70
C GLN A 35 -2.83 2.77 6.88
N GLY A 36 -3.41 3.53 5.94
CA GLY A 36 -3.42 4.97 5.87
C GLY A 36 -2.20 5.63 5.22
N ASP A 37 -1.23 4.87 4.70
CA ASP A 37 -0.36 5.40 3.63
C ASP A 37 -1.19 5.71 2.40
N LEU A 38 -0.69 6.60 1.54
CA LEU A 38 -1.48 7.12 0.44
C LEU A 38 -1.22 6.37 -0.87
N HIS A 39 -2.27 6.07 -1.61
CA HIS A 39 -2.23 5.77 -3.03
C HIS A 39 -2.21 7.09 -3.80
N GLY A 40 -1.14 7.34 -4.56
CA GLY A 40 -1.06 8.46 -5.50
C GLY A 40 -1.61 8.06 -6.85
N CYS A 41 -2.82 8.52 -7.17
CA CYS A 41 -3.48 8.21 -8.44
C CYS A 41 -2.90 9.04 -9.59
N THR A 42 -2.62 8.38 -10.70
CA THR A 42 -2.16 8.96 -11.97
C THR A 42 -3.11 8.66 -13.12
N MET A 43 -4.39 8.38 -12.82
CA MET A 43 -5.41 8.22 -13.85
C MET A 43 -5.50 9.49 -14.73
N PRO A 44 -5.53 9.35 -16.06
CA PRO A 44 -5.69 10.50 -16.96
C PRO A 44 -7.15 11.00 -16.97
N PRO A 45 -7.39 12.22 -17.48
CA PRO A 45 -8.74 12.71 -17.74
C PRO A 45 -9.53 11.76 -18.67
N PRO A 46 -10.86 11.62 -18.50
CA PRO A 46 -11.72 12.35 -17.55
C PRO A 46 -11.80 11.71 -16.16
N ALA A 47 -11.23 10.52 -15.95
CA ALA A 47 -11.37 9.75 -14.72
C ALA A 47 -10.42 10.21 -13.58
N GLY A 48 -9.41 11.05 -13.87
CA GLY A 48 -8.47 11.57 -12.88
C GLY A 48 -7.56 12.69 -13.39
N PRO A 49 -6.49 13.04 -12.62
CA PRO A 49 -6.11 12.48 -11.33
C PRO A 49 -6.94 13.07 -10.18
N HIS A 50 -7.38 12.23 -9.25
CA HIS A 50 -8.00 12.68 -8.00
C HIS A 50 -6.95 12.80 -6.88
N PRO A 51 -7.25 13.50 -5.77
CA PRO A 51 -6.34 13.58 -4.63
C PRO A 51 -5.90 12.19 -4.12
N PRO A 52 -4.69 12.05 -3.54
CA PRO A 52 -4.25 10.79 -2.97
C PRO A 52 -5.23 10.24 -1.94
N SER A 53 -5.45 8.93 -1.95
CA SER A 53 -6.41 8.26 -1.06
C SER A 53 -5.69 7.30 -0.12
N PRO A 54 -6.07 7.23 1.17
CA PRO A 54 -5.41 6.35 2.12
C PRO A 54 -5.71 4.88 1.85
N ILE A 55 -4.76 3.98 2.10
CA ILE A 55 -4.98 2.53 2.23
C ILE A 55 -5.99 2.34 3.37
N ALA A 56 -7.20 1.88 3.04
CA ALA A 56 -8.32 1.90 3.96
C ALA A 56 -8.20 0.84 5.05
N LYS A 57 -7.63 -0.33 4.71
CA LYS A 57 -7.42 -1.45 5.62
C LYS A 57 -6.06 -2.10 5.32
N GLY A 58 -5.40 -2.57 6.38
CA GLY A 58 -4.24 -3.45 6.31
C GLY A 58 -4.51 -4.74 7.09
N SER A 59 -3.45 -5.47 7.45
CA SER A 59 -3.52 -6.64 8.33
C SER A 59 -4.15 -6.30 9.69
N LEU A 60 -4.96 -7.21 10.21
CA LEU A 60 -5.58 -7.09 11.54
C LEU A 60 -4.70 -7.64 12.66
N THR A 61 -3.67 -8.41 12.34
CA THR A 61 -2.83 -9.10 13.32
C THR A 61 -1.36 -8.68 13.24
N VAL A 62 -0.90 -8.23 12.07
CA VAL A 62 0.47 -7.76 11.88
C VAL A 62 0.47 -6.24 11.84
N LEU A 63 1.05 -5.65 12.88
CA LEU A 63 1.20 -4.20 12.99
C LEU A 63 2.65 -3.79 12.70
N ILE A 64 2.84 -2.80 11.83
CA ILE A 64 4.13 -2.16 11.56
C ILE A 64 3.98 -0.69 11.96
N GLY A 65 4.87 -0.20 12.83
CA GLY A 65 4.75 1.16 13.38
C GLY A 65 3.42 1.41 14.11
N GLY A 66 2.81 0.36 14.68
CA GLY A 66 1.52 0.42 15.37
C GLY A 66 0.29 0.46 14.46
N ARG A 67 0.45 0.33 13.14
CA ARG A 67 -0.64 0.37 12.15
C ARG A 67 -0.69 -0.95 11.38
N GLY A 68 -1.87 -1.36 10.94
CA GLY A 68 -2.03 -2.61 10.16
C GLY A 68 -1.14 -2.61 8.93
N ALA A 69 -0.31 -3.65 8.76
CA ALA A 69 0.62 -3.73 7.63
C ALA A 69 -0.12 -3.90 6.31
N ALA A 70 0.26 -3.15 5.27
CA ALA A 70 -0.38 -3.23 3.96
C ALA A 70 0.14 -4.44 3.15
N ARG A 71 -0.74 -5.02 2.34
CA ARG A 71 -0.52 -6.29 1.63
C ARG A 71 -1.10 -6.20 0.23
N VAL A 72 -0.63 -7.06 -0.66
CA VAL A 72 -1.27 -7.25 -1.97
C VAL A 72 -2.76 -7.56 -1.78
N GLY A 73 -3.61 -6.82 -2.49
CA GLY A 73 -5.07 -6.91 -2.40
C GLY A 73 -5.73 -5.94 -1.41
N ASP A 74 -4.99 -5.33 -0.48
CA ASP A 74 -5.56 -4.27 0.37
C ASP A 74 -5.95 -3.06 -0.51
N VAL A 75 -7.08 -2.42 -0.17
CA VAL A 75 -7.70 -1.38 -0.99
C VAL A 75 -7.52 0.01 -0.38
N SER A 76 -7.26 1.00 -1.23
CA SER A 76 -7.33 2.41 -0.87
C SER A 76 -8.77 2.92 -0.78
N GLY A 77 -8.95 4.10 -0.20
CA GLY A 77 -10.26 4.73 -0.03
C GLY A 77 -10.98 5.05 -1.34
N CYS A 78 -10.26 5.17 -2.46
CA CYS A 78 -10.87 5.32 -3.79
C CYS A 78 -11.14 3.97 -4.49
N GLY A 79 -10.87 2.84 -3.82
CA GLY A 79 -11.09 1.49 -4.35
C GLY A 79 -9.90 0.88 -5.08
N SER A 80 -8.79 1.62 -5.27
CA SER A 80 -7.57 1.09 -5.92
C SER A 80 -6.92 0.00 -5.06
N PRO A 81 -6.80 -1.26 -5.53
CA PRO A 81 -6.11 -2.33 -4.79
C PRO A 81 -4.59 -2.24 -4.98
N ILE A 82 -3.83 -2.76 -4.02
CA ILE A 82 -2.38 -2.96 -4.18
C ILE A 82 -2.14 -4.19 -5.07
N LEU A 83 -1.38 -4.04 -6.15
CA LEU A 83 -1.20 -5.10 -7.16
C LEU A 83 0.02 -5.99 -6.91
N ALA A 84 1.09 -5.42 -6.35
CA ALA A 84 2.32 -6.13 -6.11
C ALA A 84 2.91 -5.77 -4.75
N GLY A 85 3.78 -6.65 -4.27
CA GLY A 85 4.49 -6.53 -3.00
C GLY A 85 5.82 -7.27 -3.10
N MET A 86 6.54 -7.37 -1.99
CA MET A 86 7.82 -8.10 -1.94
C MET A 86 7.59 -9.62 -1.89
N PRO A 87 7.99 -10.39 -2.93
CA PRO A 87 7.66 -11.82 -3.01
C PRO A 87 8.27 -12.71 -1.92
N LEU A 88 9.28 -12.22 -1.21
CA LEU A 88 9.98 -12.96 -0.15
C LEU A 88 9.41 -12.68 1.25
N VAL A 89 8.43 -11.78 1.38
CA VAL A 89 7.85 -11.39 2.66
C VAL A 89 6.34 -11.52 2.56
N GLU A 90 5.79 -12.53 3.23
CA GLU A 90 4.36 -12.70 3.36
C GLU A 90 3.86 -12.14 4.70
N ILE A 91 2.69 -11.49 4.69
CA ILE A 91 2.05 -10.95 5.89
C ILE A 91 0.68 -11.61 6.07
N GLY A 92 0.47 -12.25 7.22
CA GLY A 92 -0.78 -12.93 7.56
C GLY A 92 -1.90 -12.01 8.08
N GLY A 93 -2.98 -12.64 8.54
CA GLY A 93 -4.15 -11.98 9.14
C GLY A 93 -5.03 -11.27 8.13
#